data_AF-A0A662PT53-F1
#
_entry.id   AF-A0A662PT53-F1
#
_cell.length_a   1.000
_cell.length_b   1.000
_cell.length_c   1.000
_cell.angle_alpha   90.00
_cell.angle_beta   90.00
_cell.angle_gamma   90.00
#
_symmetry.space_group_name_H-M   'P 1'
#
loop_
_entity.id
_entity.type
_entity.pdbx_description
1 polymer ?
#
loop_
_entity_poly.entity_id
_entity_poly.type
_entity_poly.pdbx_seq_one_letter_code
_entity_poly.pdbx_strand_id
1 'polypeptide(L)'
;MEPRLRGLIEKVIDEELTPEGLRLLRRVAEGFEPLIQSKRDMMFGHFIGQVSAALVFLAQQLYDRHPTAEEKEEMGRILRSRAREIIDAIERELHR
;
A
#
# COMPACT_ATOMS: atom_id res chain seq x y z
N MET A 1 -17.54 3.21 -0.79
CA MET A 1 -16.83 2.22 -1.63
C MET A 1 -17.68 0.98 -1.76
N GLU A 2 -17.81 0.42 -2.97
CA GLU A 2 -18.54 -0.84 -3.16
C GLU A 2 -17.87 -2.02 -2.42
N PRO A 3 -18.64 -3.00 -1.91
CA PRO A 3 -18.09 -4.12 -1.14
C PRO A 3 -17.02 -4.93 -1.87
N ARG A 4 -17.21 -5.16 -3.19
CA ARG A 4 -16.23 -5.89 -4.01
C ARG A 4 -14.91 -5.14 -4.11
N LEU A 5 -14.95 -3.84 -4.39
CA LEU A 5 -13.76 -3.01 -4.48
C LEU A 5 -13.03 -2.95 -3.14
N ARG A 6 -13.79 -2.81 -2.03
CA ARG A 6 -13.24 -2.86 -0.67
C ARG A 6 -12.47 -4.15 -0.40
N GLY A 7 -13.09 -5.30 -0.64
CA GLY A 7 -12.45 -6.59 -0.39
C GLY A 7 -11.17 -6.79 -1.21
N LEU A 8 -11.13 -6.28 -2.43
CA LEU A 8 -9.93 -6.33 -3.27
C LEU A 8 -8.82 -5.39 -2.75
N ILE A 9 -9.16 -4.21 -2.23
CA ILE A 9 -8.18 -3.32 -1.60
C ILE A 9 -7.62 -3.92 -0.31
N GLU A 10 -8.47 -4.50 0.54
CA GLU A 10 -8.02 -5.19 1.75
C GLU A 10 -7.10 -6.36 1.40
N LYS A 11 -7.41 -7.12 0.34
CA LYS A 11 -6.54 -8.18 -0.19
C LYS A 11 -5.19 -7.65 -0.69
N VAL A 12 -5.16 -6.52 -1.41
CA VAL A 12 -3.89 -5.90 -1.86
C VAL A 12 -3.03 -5.54 -0.66
N ILE A 13 -3.63 -4.94 0.38
CA ILE A 13 -2.92 -4.62 1.63
C ILE A 13 -2.32 -5.89 2.24
N ASP A 14 -3.09 -6.98 2.30
CA ASP A 14 -2.62 -8.26 2.85
C ASP A 14 -1.46 -8.85 2.04
N GLU A 15 -1.53 -8.78 0.71
CA GLU A 15 -0.48 -9.28 -0.19
C GLU A 15 0.83 -8.46 -0.06
N GLU A 16 0.74 -7.14 0.04
CA GLU A 16 1.91 -6.28 0.23
C GLU A 16 2.56 -6.45 1.62
N LEU A 17 1.80 -6.88 2.63
CA LEU A 17 2.30 -7.17 3.99
C LEU A 17 2.90 -8.58 4.15
N THR A 18 2.93 -9.38 3.09
CA THR A 18 3.62 -10.68 3.10
C THR A 18 5.13 -10.51 3.26
N PRO A 19 5.88 -11.53 3.77
CA PRO A 19 7.34 -11.47 3.81
C PRO A 19 7.97 -11.21 2.45
N GLU A 20 7.40 -11.75 1.37
CA GLU A 20 7.84 -11.53 0.00
C GLU A 20 7.63 -10.09 -0.44
N GLY A 21 6.44 -9.52 -0.17
CA GLY A 21 6.12 -8.12 -0.44
C GLY A 21 7.05 -7.17 0.30
N LEU A 22 7.17 -7.33 1.62
CA LEU A 22 8.05 -6.50 2.45
C LEU A 22 9.52 -6.55 2.00
N ARG A 23 10.03 -7.73 1.63
CA ARG A 23 11.39 -7.87 1.06
C ARG A 23 11.53 -7.14 -0.26
N LEU A 24 10.51 -7.16 -1.12
CA LEU A 24 10.51 -6.40 -2.36
C LEU A 24 10.53 -4.89 -2.08
N LEU A 25 9.69 -4.39 -1.17
CA LEU A 25 9.69 -2.99 -0.74
C LEU A 25 11.06 -2.56 -0.22
N ARG A 26 11.71 -3.39 0.60
CA ARG A 26 13.06 -3.12 1.11
C ARG A 26 14.07 -3.03 -0.03
N ARG A 27 14.07 -3.98 -0.99
CA ARG A 27 14.96 -3.95 -2.16
C ARG A 27 14.74 -2.72 -3.03
N VAL A 28 13.49 -2.28 -3.19
CA VAL A 28 13.18 -1.03 -3.87
C VAL A 28 13.82 0.14 -3.11
N ALA A 29 13.60 0.26 -1.81
CA ALA A 29 14.20 1.33 -1.01
C ALA A 29 15.74 1.34 -1.07
N GLU A 30 16.38 0.16 -0.99
CA GLU A 30 17.84 0.00 -1.15
C GLU A 30 18.31 0.44 -2.55
N GLY A 31 17.57 0.10 -3.60
CA GLY A 31 17.91 0.47 -4.99
C GLY A 31 17.82 1.98 -5.27
N PHE A 32 17.11 2.72 -4.43
CA PHE A 32 17.03 4.20 -4.51
C PHE A 32 18.04 4.91 -3.62
N GLU A 33 18.94 4.22 -2.91
CA GLU A 33 20.05 4.89 -2.23
C GLU A 33 21.05 5.46 -3.27
N PRO A 34 21.58 6.69 -3.08
CA PRO A 34 21.43 7.60 -1.94
C PRO A 34 20.33 8.68 -2.12
N LEU A 35 19.40 8.51 -3.06
CA LEU A 35 18.38 9.52 -3.39
C LEU A 35 17.33 9.71 -2.28
N ILE A 36 17.25 8.77 -1.33
CA ILE A 36 16.31 8.81 -0.21
C ILE A 36 17.05 9.05 1.12
N GLN A 37 16.42 9.80 2.01
CA GLN A 37 16.94 10.07 3.36
C GLN A 37 16.52 9.03 4.40
N SER A 38 15.44 8.29 4.13
CA SER A 38 14.82 7.36 5.07
C SER A 38 14.23 6.18 4.31
N LYS A 39 14.83 4.99 4.47
CA LYS A 39 14.28 3.74 3.92
C LYS A 39 12.87 3.47 4.45
N ARG A 40 12.65 3.78 5.73
CA ARG A 40 11.35 3.61 6.38
C ARG A 40 10.27 4.43 5.68
N ASP A 41 10.50 5.72 5.50
CA ASP A 41 9.49 6.60 4.90
C ASP A 41 9.32 6.30 3.41
N MET A 42 10.39 5.87 2.72
CA MET A 42 10.30 5.37 1.34
C MET A 42 9.43 4.11 1.25
N MET A 43 9.62 3.12 2.12
CA MET A 43 8.80 1.90 2.15
C MET A 43 7.33 2.23 2.46
N PHE A 44 7.06 3.11 3.42
CA PHE A 44 5.68 3.58 3.67
C PHE A 44 5.06 4.28 2.47
N GLY A 45 5.79 5.22 1.86
CA GLY A 45 5.34 5.96 0.70
C GLY A 45 5.05 5.03 -0.47
N HIS A 46 5.92 4.05 -0.71
CA HIS A 46 5.73 3.05 -1.75
C HIS A 46 4.51 2.17 -1.49
N PHE A 47 4.35 1.67 -0.27
CA PHE A 47 3.19 0.88 0.15
C PHE A 47 1.86 1.62 -0.11
N ILE A 48 1.75 2.85 0.39
CA ILE A 48 0.56 3.70 0.19
C ILE A 48 0.34 3.97 -1.30
N GLY A 49 1.43 4.19 -2.05
CA GLY A 49 1.42 4.38 -3.49
C GLY A 49 0.86 3.16 -4.24
N GLN A 50 1.28 1.95 -3.88
CA GLN A 50 0.79 0.70 -4.47
C GLN A 50 -0.70 0.49 -4.18
N VAL A 51 -1.15 0.68 -2.95
CA VAL A 51 -2.57 0.55 -2.61
C VAL A 51 -3.42 1.59 -3.37
N SER A 52 -2.91 2.81 -3.49
CA SER A 52 -3.57 3.88 -4.27
C SER A 52 -3.62 3.55 -5.77
N ALA A 53 -2.53 3.04 -6.34
CA ALA A 53 -2.47 2.62 -7.73
C ALA A 53 -3.41 1.43 -7.99
N ALA A 54 -3.49 0.48 -7.06
CA ALA A 54 -4.43 -0.63 -7.11
C ALA A 54 -5.88 -0.15 -7.11
N LEU A 55 -6.24 0.85 -6.30
CA LEU A 55 -7.58 1.45 -6.34
C LEU A 55 -7.91 2.03 -7.71
N VAL A 56 -6.98 2.77 -8.32
CA VAL A 56 -7.15 3.32 -9.67
C VAL A 56 -7.32 2.20 -10.69
N PHE A 57 -6.46 1.20 -10.66
CA PHE A 57 -6.49 0.07 -11.58
C PHE A 57 -7.80 -0.73 -11.46
N LEU A 58 -8.21 -1.06 -10.24
CA LEU A 58 -9.43 -1.83 -9.98
C LEU A 58 -10.70 -1.06 -10.36
N ALA A 59 -10.75 0.25 -10.08
CA ALA A 59 -11.86 1.09 -10.52
C ALA A 59 -12.01 1.08 -12.05
N GLN A 60 -10.88 1.19 -12.76
CA GLN A 60 -10.88 1.15 -14.22
C GLN A 60 -11.29 -0.23 -14.75
N GLN A 61 -10.73 -1.31 -14.21
CA GLN A 61 -10.97 -2.66 -14.72
C GLN A 61 -12.39 -3.18 -14.41
N LEU A 62 -12.96 -2.82 -13.27
CA LEU A 62 -14.24 -3.35 -12.83
C LEU A 62 -15.42 -2.47 -13.25
N TYR A 63 -15.19 -1.17 -13.43
CA TYR A 63 -16.26 -0.18 -13.60
C TYR A 63 -16.01 0.83 -14.73
N ASP A 64 -14.91 0.71 -15.48
CA ASP A 64 -14.51 1.60 -16.58
C ASP A 64 -14.49 3.09 -16.20
N ARG A 65 -14.04 3.38 -14.97
CA ARG A 65 -13.96 4.75 -14.44
C ARG A 65 -12.79 4.94 -13.50
N HIS A 66 -12.50 6.21 -13.19
CA HIS A 66 -11.64 6.55 -12.06
C HIS A 66 -12.35 6.35 -10.71
N PRO A 67 -11.58 6.17 -9.62
CA PRO A 67 -12.13 6.12 -8.27
C PRO A 67 -12.80 7.44 -7.90
N THR A 68 -13.95 7.36 -7.21
CA THR A 68 -14.62 8.54 -6.66
C THR A 68 -13.85 9.11 -5.46
N ALA A 69 -14.19 10.34 -5.05
CA ALA A 69 -13.63 10.93 -3.84
C ALA A 69 -13.93 10.07 -2.59
N GLU A 70 -15.17 9.60 -2.46
CA GLU A 70 -15.62 8.74 -1.35
C GLU A 70 -14.85 7.41 -1.30
N GLU A 71 -14.48 6.84 -2.45
CA GLU A 71 -13.67 5.63 -2.52
C GLU A 71 -12.23 5.89 -2.06
N LYS A 72 -11.64 7.02 -2.44
CA LYS A 72 -10.31 7.42 -1.95
C LYS A 72 -10.33 7.68 -0.44
N GLU A 73 -11.39 8.31 0.06
CA GLU A 73 -11.57 8.55 1.49
C GLU A 73 -11.75 7.26 2.29
N GLU A 74 -12.53 6.31 1.76
CA GLU A 74 -12.70 4.99 2.38
C GLU A 74 -11.39 4.19 2.36
N MET A 75 -10.64 4.19 1.26
CA MET A 75 -9.29 3.60 1.22
C MET A 75 -8.39 4.23 2.29
N GLY A 76 -8.43 5.56 2.44
CA GLY A 76 -7.71 6.26 3.51
C GLY A 76 -8.16 5.83 4.92
N ARG A 77 -9.45 5.51 5.13
CA ARG A 77 -9.95 4.97 6.39
C ARG A 77 -9.42 3.56 6.66
N ILE A 78 -9.37 2.70 5.65
CA ILE A 78 -8.81 1.33 5.76
C ILE A 78 -7.32 1.39 6.11
N LEU A 79 -6.55 2.23 5.41
CA LEU A 79 -5.12 2.41 5.70
C LEU A 79 -4.90 2.95 7.12
N ARG A 80 -5.71 3.92 7.57
CA ARG A 80 -5.63 4.46 8.94
C ARG A 80 -5.97 3.44 10.01
N SER A 81 -7.00 2.61 9.80
CA SER A 81 -7.37 1.57 10.78
C SER A 81 -6.31 0.48 10.90
N ARG A 82 -5.53 0.23 9.84
CA ARG A 82 -4.44 -0.75 9.81
C ARG A 82 -3.04 -0.12 9.97
N ALA A 83 -2.95 1.17 10.28
CA ALA A 83 -1.68 1.89 10.28
C ALA A 83 -0.62 1.23 11.17
N ARG A 84 -1.00 0.81 12.38
CA ARG A 84 -0.08 0.16 13.33
C ARG A 84 0.49 -1.16 12.77
N GLU A 85 -0.36 -1.99 12.18
CA GLU A 85 0.05 -3.26 11.58
C GLU A 85 1.06 -3.04 10.45
N ILE A 86 0.76 -2.10 9.56
CA ILE A 86 1.63 -1.73 8.43
C ILE A 86 2.97 -1.20 8.95
N ILE A 87 2.93 -0.33 9.98
CA ILE A 87 4.12 0.23 10.59
C ILE A 87 5.00 -0.85 11.21
N ASP A 88 4.42 -1.68 12.06
CA ASP A 88 5.14 -2.73 12.77
C ASP A 88 5.72 -3.76 11.79
N ALA A 89 5.07 -4.01 10.65
CA ALA A 89 5.57 -4.91 9.61
C ALA A 89 6.80 -4.32 8.88
N ILE A 90 6.73 -3.06 8.47
CA ILE A 90 7.84 -2.36 7.79
C ILE A 90 9.04 -2.21 8.73
N GLU A 91 8.83 -1.83 9.99
CA GLU A 91 9.93 -1.69 10.96
C GLU A 91 10.61 -3.04 11.23
N ARG A 92 9.83 -4.12 11.36
CA ARG A 92 10.41 -5.48 11.52
C ARG A 92 11.25 -5.89 10.33
N GLU A 93 10.85 -5.57 9.09
CA GLU A 93 11.63 -5.93 7.90
C GLU A 93 12.94 -5.12 7.78
N LEU A 94 12.95 -3.87 8.25
CA LEU A 94 14.16 -3.04 8.25
C LEU A 94 15.22 -3.50 9.25
N HIS A 95 14.80 -4.13 10.35
CA HIS A 95 15.68 -4.60 11.42
C HIS A 95 16.03 -6.09 11.33
N ARG A 96 15.62 -6.77 10.25
CA ARG A 96 16.05 -8.13 9.90
C ARG A 96 17.42 -8.12 9.21
#